data_AF-A0A7Y7D409-F1
#
_entry.id   AF-A0A7Y7D409-F1
#
_cell.length_a   1.000
_cell.length_b   1.000
_cell.length_c   1.000
_cell.angle_alpha   90.00
_cell.angle_beta   90.00
_cell.angle_gamma   90.00
#
_symmetry.space_group_name_H-M   'P 1'
#
loop_
_entity.id
_entity.type
_entity.pdbx_description
1 polymer ?
#
loop_
_entity_poly.entity_id
_entity_poly.type
_entity_poly.pdbx_seq_one_letter_code
_entity_poly.pdbx_strand_id
1 'polypeptide(L)'
;MNKYVIDLALKEVAQAHFVDQDNARSLMNSHAEGSLAASRIYRYVMGGQDDTVAKAVRENLSVRRIYRELLAKTSAFYIPEALAASTEEYPERHGEGCLVRLQDSRAQADQVYLIIEVKDQRRDLPKSLTLFGVEDKMVSLDLPAGRNGVVQTIIDRSSLAAVLLADPKTEIFLR
;
A
#
# COMPACT_ATOMS: atom_id res chain seq x y z
N MET A 1 32.48 42.49 27.58
CA MET A 1 31.02 42.23 27.47
C MET A 1 30.52 42.88 26.19
N ASN A 2 30.33 42.10 25.12
CA ASN A 2 29.88 42.62 23.83
C ASN A 2 28.35 42.50 23.74
N LYS A 3 27.64 43.63 23.76
CA LYS A 3 26.17 43.65 23.57
C LYS A 3 25.90 43.69 22.07
N TYR A 4 25.40 42.59 21.52
CA TYR A 4 24.84 42.58 20.17
C TYR A 4 23.57 43.46 20.17
N VAL A 5 23.67 44.63 19.55
CA VAL A 5 22.51 45.46 19.22
C VAL A 5 21.93 44.89 17.94
N ILE A 6 20.83 44.13 18.06
CA ILE A 6 20.08 43.66 16.90
C ILE A 6 19.35 44.88 16.33
N ASP A 7 19.66 45.22 15.08
CA ASP A 7 19.03 46.30 14.33
C ASP A 7 17.50 46.10 14.29
N LEU A 8 16.77 47.12 14.73
CA LEU A 8 15.31 47.10 14.85
C LEU A 8 14.64 46.88 13.49
N ALA A 9 15.24 47.42 12.42
CA ALA A 9 14.75 47.21 11.05
C ALA A 9 14.91 45.74 10.62
N LEU A 10 15.98 45.06 11.05
CA LEU A 10 16.20 43.65 10.76
C LEU A 10 15.18 42.76 11.50
N LYS A 11 14.76 43.18 12.70
CA LYS A 11 13.72 42.49 13.48
C LYS A 11 12.34 42.62 12.82
N GLU A 12 12.00 43.80 12.33
CA GLU A 12 10.71 44.04 11.65
C GLU A 12 10.61 43.28 10.33
N VAL A 13 11.68 43.28 9.53
CA VAL A 13 11.75 42.49 8.29
C VAL A 13 11.66 40.99 8.58
N ALA A 14 12.36 40.51 9.61
CA ALA A 14 12.29 39.10 10.02
C ALA A 14 10.87 38.71 10.51
N GLN A 15 10.20 39.59 11.25
CA GLN A 15 8.83 39.36 11.71
C GLN A 15 7.83 39.36 10.55
N ALA A 16 7.92 40.30 9.61
CA ALA A 16 7.07 40.33 8.42
C ALA A 16 7.25 39.06 7.58
N HIS A 17 8.49 38.64 7.36
CA HIS A 17 8.79 37.42 6.61
C HIS A 17 8.30 36.14 7.31
N PHE A 18 8.28 36.13 8.65
CA PHE A 18 7.75 35.00 9.42
C PHE A 18 6.22 34.93 9.34
N VAL A 19 5.54 36.09 9.40
CA VAL A 19 4.09 36.19 9.24
C VAL A 19 3.66 35.79 7.83
N ASP A 20 4.39 36.20 6.79
CA ASP A 20 4.12 35.79 5.41
C ASP A 20 4.29 34.29 5.20
N GLN A 21 5.31 33.68 5.82
CA GLN A 21 5.51 32.23 5.78
C GLN A 21 4.42 31.47 6.54
N ASP A 22 3.96 31.99 7.66
CA ASP A 22 2.89 31.37 8.44
C ASP A 22 1.53 31.48 7.73
N ASN A 23 1.26 32.62 7.08
CA ASN A 23 0.10 32.82 6.23
C ASN A 23 0.13 31.92 5.00
N ALA A 24 1.28 31.78 4.33
CA ALA A 24 1.44 30.86 3.21
C ALA A 24 1.21 29.41 3.63
N ARG A 25 1.70 29.00 4.81
CA ARG A 25 1.45 27.68 5.39
C ARG A 25 -0.02 27.47 5.77
N SER A 26 -0.66 28.49 6.33
CA SER A 26 -2.09 28.45 6.70
C SER A 26 -2.99 28.33 5.46
N LEU A 27 -2.66 29.04 4.37
CA LEU A 27 -3.35 28.93 3.08
C LEU A 27 -3.12 27.58 2.39
N MET A 28 -1.92 27.01 2.52
CA MET A 28 -1.65 25.64 2.04
C MET A 28 -2.39 24.58 2.87
N ASN A 29 -2.52 24.79 4.18
CA ASN A 29 -3.24 23.89 5.07
C ASN A 29 -4.78 23.99 4.91
N SER A 30 -5.33 25.18 4.64
CA SER A 30 -6.77 25.36 4.45
C SER A 30 -7.30 24.77 3.13
N HIS A 31 -6.46 24.66 2.10
CA HIS A 31 -6.77 23.86 0.90
C HIS A 31 -6.49 22.35 1.08
N ALA A 32 -5.75 21.95 2.12
CA ALA A 32 -5.43 20.56 2.42
C ALA A 32 -6.48 19.85 3.30
N GLU A 33 -7.43 20.57 3.93
CA GLU A 33 -8.53 19.94 4.68
C GLU A 33 -9.44 19.07 3.79
N GLY A 34 -9.44 19.29 2.46
CA GLY A 34 -10.14 18.45 1.47
C GLY A 34 -9.24 17.62 0.55
N SER A 35 -7.92 17.87 0.52
CA SER A 35 -6.98 17.22 -0.42
C SER A 35 -5.84 16.56 0.35
N LEU A 36 -5.78 15.24 0.32
CA LEU A 36 -4.72 14.47 0.97
C LEU A 36 -3.37 14.70 0.30
N ALA A 37 -2.41 15.21 1.06
CA ALA A 37 -1.04 15.37 0.59
C ALA A 37 -0.40 14.02 0.20
N ALA A 38 0.33 13.97 -0.92
CA ALA A 38 1.01 12.77 -1.40
C ALA A 38 2.00 12.17 -0.37
N SER A 39 2.65 13.01 0.43
CA SER A 39 3.55 12.58 1.51
C SER A 39 2.84 11.78 2.61
N ARG A 40 1.56 12.07 2.85
CA ARG A 40 0.70 11.38 3.81
C ARG A 40 0.33 10.00 3.28
N ILE A 41 -0.01 9.90 1.99
CA ILE A 41 -0.24 8.63 1.28
C ILE A 41 1.05 7.78 1.29
N TYR A 42 2.20 8.38 1.00
CA TYR A 42 3.49 7.69 1.06
C TYR A 42 3.78 7.13 2.45
N ARG A 43 3.58 7.92 3.51
CA ARG A 43 3.75 7.43 4.89
C ARG A 43 2.84 6.24 5.19
N TYR A 44 1.59 6.30 4.72
CA TYR A 44 0.64 5.20 4.85
C TYR A 44 1.11 3.94 4.12
N VAL A 45 1.58 4.07 2.86
CA VAL A 45 2.20 2.97 2.08
C VAL A 45 3.37 2.36 2.85
N MET A 46 4.18 3.19 3.52
CA MET A 46 5.32 2.72 4.31
C MET A 46 4.95 2.02 5.62
N GLY A 47 3.66 1.89 5.96
CA GLY A 47 3.16 1.21 7.15
C GLY A 47 2.71 2.15 8.28
N GLY A 48 2.65 3.46 8.01
CA GLY A 48 2.04 4.42 8.93
C GLY A 48 0.53 4.21 9.04
N GLN A 49 -0.01 4.35 10.24
CA GLN A 49 -1.46 4.29 10.47
C GLN A 49 -2.08 5.66 10.18
N ASP A 50 -3.11 5.69 9.34
CA ASP A 50 -3.83 6.91 8.99
C ASP A 50 -5.23 6.59 8.45
N ASP A 51 -6.23 6.67 9.33
CA ASP A 51 -7.62 6.32 9.00
C ASP A 51 -8.21 7.21 7.89
N THR A 52 -7.76 8.46 7.79
CA THR A 52 -8.21 9.36 6.73
C THR A 52 -7.69 8.89 5.37
N VAL A 53 -6.42 8.52 5.29
CA VAL A 53 -5.85 7.95 4.07
C VAL A 53 -6.48 6.60 3.75
N ALA A 54 -6.63 5.72 4.75
CA ALA A 54 -7.26 4.40 4.57
C ALA A 54 -8.69 4.52 4.02
N LYS A 55 -9.48 5.47 4.53
CA LYS A 55 -10.82 5.77 4.00
C LYS A 55 -10.75 6.31 2.57
N ALA A 56 -9.87 7.27 2.30
CA ALA A 56 -9.75 7.86 0.96
C ALA A 56 -9.26 6.85 -0.09
N VAL A 57 -8.36 5.93 0.25
CA VAL A 57 -7.95 4.84 -0.65
C VAL A 57 -9.16 3.95 -1.02
N ARG A 58 -10.08 3.72 -0.07
CA ARG A 58 -11.32 2.94 -0.29
C ARG A 58 -12.42 3.68 -1.04
N GLU A 59 -12.48 5.01 -0.97
CA GLU A 59 -13.61 5.78 -1.51
C GLU A 59 -13.26 6.64 -2.72
N ASN A 60 -11.99 7.03 -2.88
CA ASN A 60 -11.54 7.96 -3.91
C ASN A 60 -10.61 7.26 -4.92
N LEU A 61 -11.07 7.17 -6.16
CA LEU A 61 -10.35 6.53 -7.25
C LEU A 61 -8.98 7.17 -7.54
N SER A 62 -8.88 8.50 -7.51
CA SER A 62 -7.62 9.20 -7.75
C SER A 62 -6.58 8.89 -6.66
N VAL A 63 -7.01 8.86 -5.40
CA VAL A 63 -6.14 8.49 -4.27
C VAL A 63 -5.69 7.04 -4.38
N ARG A 64 -6.61 6.14 -4.77
CA ARG A 64 -6.29 4.72 -4.98
C ARG A 64 -5.24 4.51 -6.08
N ARG A 65 -5.32 5.26 -7.19
CA ARG A 65 -4.33 5.19 -8.27
C ARG A 65 -2.95 5.65 -7.80
N ILE A 66 -2.87 6.76 -7.07
CA ILE A 66 -1.61 7.23 -6.47
C ILE A 66 -1.06 6.17 -5.51
N TYR A 67 -1.92 5.59 -4.68
CA TYR A 67 -1.53 4.53 -3.76
C TYR A 67 -0.98 3.28 -4.49
N ARG A 68 -1.63 2.82 -5.56
CA ARG A 68 -1.16 1.73 -6.44
C ARG A 68 0.19 2.04 -7.07
N GLU A 69 0.38 3.25 -7.60
CA GLU A 69 1.67 3.70 -8.16
C GLU A 69 2.80 3.71 -7.13
N LEU A 70 2.51 4.12 -5.90
CA LEU A 70 3.49 4.11 -4.81
C LEU A 70 3.81 2.69 -4.35
N LEU A 71 2.82 1.78 -4.33
CA LEU A 71 3.05 0.37 -4.04
C LEU A 71 3.98 -0.26 -5.07
N ALA A 72 3.78 -0.02 -6.36
CA ALA A 72 4.64 -0.54 -7.42
C ALA A 72 6.12 -0.15 -7.28
N LYS A 73 6.41 0.97 -6.60
CA LYS A 73 7.78 1.45 -6.35
C LYS A 73 8.38 0.97 -5.04
N THR A 74 7.55 0.50 -4.11
CA THR A 74 7.95 0.23 -2.71
C THR A 74 7.71 -1.20 -2.26
N SER A 75 7.00 -2.01 -3.05
CA SER A 75 6.74 -3.40 -2.74
C SER A 75 8.00 -4.24 -2.87
N ALA A 76 8.16 -5.21 -1.96
CA ALA A 76 9.27 -6.15 -2.00
C ALA A 76 9.15 -7.12 -3.18
N PHE A 77 7.90 -7.45 -3.53
CA PHE A 77 7.56 -8.21 -4.72
C PHE A 77 6.33 -7.59 -5.40
N TYR A 78 6.31 -7.69 -6.72
CA TYR A 78 5.20 -7.28 -7.57
C TYR A 78 4.95 -8.38 -8.59
N ILE A 79 3.68 -8.76 -8.74
CA ILE A 79 3.22 -9.71 -9.75
C ILE A 79 2.22 -8.95 -10.64
N PRO A 80 2.55 -8.70 -11.91
CA PRO A 80 1.62 -8.05 -12.83
C PRO A 80 0.45 -8.98 -13.20
N GLU A 81 -0.50 -8.44 -13.96
CA GLU A 81 -1.53 -9.24 -14.62
C GLU A 81 -0.91 -10.38 -15.43
N ALA A 82 -1.49 -11.59 -15.38
CA ALA A 82 -1.00 -12.68 -16.22
C ALA A 82 -1.52 -12.51 -17.64
N LEU A 83 -0.59 -12.58 -18.59
CA LEU A 83 -0.87 -12.50 -20.03
C LEU A 83 -1.46 -13.80 -20.60
N ALA A 84 -1.39 -14.91 -19.85
CA ALA A 84 -1.91 -16.20 -20.26
C ALA A 84 -3.12 -16.61 -19.42
N ALA A 85 -4.20 -17.02 -20.08
CA ALA A 85 -5.33 -17.65 -19.41
C ALA A 85 -4.91 -19.06 -18.97
N SER A 86 -4.87 -19.30 -17.65
CA SER A 86 -4.86 -20.66 -17.12
C SER A 86 -6.29 -21.19 -17.11
N THR A 87 -6.48 -22.46 -17.44
CA THR A 87 -7.77 -23.15 -17.31
C THR A 87 -8.03 -23.63 -15.87
N GLU A 88 -7.09 -23.39 -14.95
CA GLU A 88 -7.22 -23.76 -13.54
C GLU A 88 -8.12 -22.77 -12.80
N GLU A 89 -8.94 -23.28 -11.88
CA GLU A 89 -9.81 -22.48 -11.01
C GLU A 89 -8.99 -21.47 -10.18
N TYR A 90 -7.76 -21.85 -9.81
CA TYR A 90 -6.80 -21.02 -9.10
C TYR A 90 -5.43 -21.05 -9.78
N PRO A 91 -5.14 -20.10 -10.68
CA PRO A 91 -3.84 -20.06 -11.34
C PRO A 91 -2.72 -19.78 -10.35
N GLU A 92 -1.59 -20.48 -10.52
CA GLU A 92 -0.34 -20.07 -9.90
C GLU A 92 0.15 -18.73 -10.48
N ARG A 93 0.57 -17.82 -9.59
CA ARG A 93 1.00 -16.46 -9.94
C ARG A 93 2.49 -16.31 -9.62
N HIS A 94 3.30 -16.29 -10.66
CA HIS A 94 4.75 -16.15 -10.52
C HIS A 94 5.19 -14.68 -10.62
N GLY A 95 5.92 -14.22 -9.61
CA GLY A 95 6.65 -12.95 -9.63
C GLY A 95 8.16 -13.16 -9.66
N GLU A 96 8.89 -12.05 -9.75
CA GLU A 96 10.34 -12.08 -9.57
C GLU A 96 10.67 -12.46 -8.11
N GLY A 97 11.11 -13.71 -7.88
CA GLY A 97 11.51 -14.18 -6.56
C GLY A 97 10.37 -14.66 -5.65
N CYS A 98 9.12 -14.70 -6.11
CA CYS A 98 7.99 -15.23 -5.35
C CYS A 98 6.97 -16.00 -6.20
N LEU A 99 6.16 -16.81 -5.53
CA LEU A 99 5.00 -17.52 -6.07
C LEU A 99 3.81 -17.29 -5.14
N VAL A 100 2.64 -16.99 -5.69
CA VAL A 100 1.37 -16.89 -4.97
C VAL A 100 0.40 -17.89 -5.57
N ARG A 101 -0.25 -18.69 -4.72
CA ARG A 101 -1.25 -19.67 -5.15
C ARG A 101 -2.35 -19.85 -4.11
N LEU A 102 -3.52 -20.26 -4.59
CA LEU A 102 -4.61 -20.73 -3.73
C LEU A 102 -4.66 -22.26 -3.76
N GLN A 103 -5.00 -22.85 -2.62
CA GLN A 103 -5.18 -24.29 -2.48
C GLN A 103 -6.43 -24.60 -1.68
N ASP A 104 -7.27 -25.50 -2.19
CA ASP A 104 -8.49 -25.91 -1.50
C ASP A 104 -8.22 -26.44 -0.09
N SER A 105 -9.03 -26.01 0.87
CA SER A 105 -9.03 -26.60 2.19
C SER A 105 -9.74 -27.95 2.17
N ARG A 106 -9.06 -28.99 2.66
CA ARG A 106 -9.67 -30.33 2.85
C ARG A 106 -10.54 -30.41 4.10
N ALA A 107 -10.40 -29.44 5.01
CA ALA A 107 -11.12 -29.43 6.29
C ALA A 107 -12.48 -28.73 6.19
N GLN A 108 -12.56 -27.65 5.42
CA GLN A 108 -13.76 -26.82 5.26
C GLN A 108 -13.88 -26.35 3.80
N ALA A 109 -14.99 -26.67 3.13
CA ALA A 109 -15.15 -26.46 1.68
C ALA A 109 -15.31 -24.98 1.28
N ASP A 110 -15.75 -24.13 2.20
CA ASP A 110 -15.89 -22.69 2.06
C ASP A 110 -14.58 -21.93 2.27
N GLN A 111 -13.47 -22.63 2.53
CA GLN A 111 -12.16 -22.04 2.77
C GLN A 111 -11.12 -22.46 1.75
N VAL A 112 -10.17 -21.56 1.50
CA VAL A 112 -8.98 -21.81 0.70
C VAL A 112 -7.73 -21.30 1.43
N TYR A 113 -6.63 -21.99 1.24
CA TYR A 113 -5.32 -21.55 1.71
C TYR A 113 -4.70 -20.60 0.69
N LEU A 114 -4.34 -19.40 1.16
CA LEU A 114 -3.41 -18.52 0.46
C LEU A 114 -1.99 -18.90 0.85
N ILE A 115 -1.20 -19.31 -0.13
CA ILE A 115 0.19 -19.71 0.05
C ILE A 115 1.07 -18.79 -0.78
N ILE A 116 2.05 -18.18 -0.12
CA ILE A 116 3.03 -17.26 -0.71
C ILE A 116 4.42 -17.85 -0.42
N GLU A 117 5.15 -18.18 -1.47
CA GLU A 117 6.48 -18.78 -1.39
C GLU A 117 7.52 -17.78 -1.90
N VAL A 118 8.50 -17.44 -1.07
CA VAL A 118 9.63 -16.57 -1.41
C VAL A 118 10.86 -17.44 -1.67
N LYS A 119 11.48 -17.29 -2.85
CA LYS A 119 12.58 -18.15 -3.30
C LYS A 119 13.86 -17.94 -2.48
N ASP A 120 14.15 -16.70 -2.10
CA ASP A 120 15.31 -16.38 -1.26
C ASP A 120 14.89 -16.31 0.22
N GLN A 121 15.21 -17.36 0.97
CA GLN A 121 14.86 -17.48 2.39
C GLN A 121 15.64 -16.50 3.30
N ARG A 122 16.64 -15.79 2.77
CA ARG A 122 17.36 -14.73 3.50
C ARG A 122 16.64 -13.39 3.46
N ARG A 123 15.69 -13.23 2.53
CA ARG A 123 14.86 -12.02 2.41
C ARG A 123 13.79 -12.01 3.48
N ASP A 124 13.41 -10.80 3.88
CA ASP A 124 12.24 -10.61 4.75
C ASP A 124 10.98 -11.10 4.03
N LEU A 125 10.12 -11.80 4.78
CA LEU A 125 8.84 -12.25 4.29
C LEU A 125 7.82 -11.11 4.32
N PRO A 126 6.90 -11.07 3.32
CA PRO A 126 5.90 -10.04 3.28
C PRO A 126 4.93 -10.19 4.47
N LYS A 127 4.58 -9.04 5.05
CA LYS A 127 3.62 -8.89 6.15
C LYS A 127 2.27 -8.38 5.65
N SER A 128 2.18 -7.98 4.39
CA SER A 128 0.96 -7.50 3.77
C SER A 128 0.86 -7.91 2.31
N LEU A 129 -0.36 -8.18 1.87
CA LEU A 129 -0.73 -8.44 0.49
C LEU A 129 -1.80 -7.43 0.08
N THR A 130 -1.57 -6.71 -1.01
CA THR A 130 -2.55 -5.83 -1.64
C THR A 130 -2.85 -6.31 -3.05
N LEU A 131 -4.13 -6.42 -3.39
CA LEU A 131 -4.62 -6.85 -4.70
C LEU A 131 -5.33 -5.70 -5.40
N PHE A 132 -5.08 -5.56 -6.70
CA PHE A 132 -5.82 -4.67 -7.58
C PHE A 132 -6.37 -5.45 -8.77
N GLY A 133 -7.69 -5.58 -8.84
CA GLY A 133 -8.38 -6.20 -9.96
C GLY A 133 -8.93 -5.18 -10.96
N VAL A 134 -9.76 -5.70 -11.87
CA VAL A 134 -10.51 -4.90 -12.85
C VAL A 134 -11.43 -3.90 -12.12
N GLU A 135 -11.69 -2.75 -12.76
CA GLU A 135 -12.50 -1.66 -12.21
C GLU A 135 -11.93 -1.06 -10.91
N ASP A 136 -10.61 -1.15 -10.74
CA ASP A 136 -9.89 -0.66 -9.57
C ASP A 136 -10.34 -1.31 -8.25
N LYS A 137 -10.98 -2.49 -8.29
CA LYS A 137 -11.33 -3.26 -7.08
C LYS A 137 -10.06 -3.57 -6.29
N MET A 138 -10.11 -3.27 -4.99
CA MET A 138 -8.94 -3.37 -4.13
C MET A 138 -9.29 -4.09 -2.83
N VAL A 139 -8.40 -4.97 -2.40
CA VAL A 139 -8.39 -5.52 -1.04
C VAL A 139 -6.96 -5.55 -0.52
N SER A 140 -6.80 -5.39 0.78
CA SER A 140 -5.51 -5.57 1.46
C SER A 140 -5.69 -6.49 2.65
N LEU A 141 -4.72 -7.36 2.85
CA LEU A 141 -4.69 -8.36 3.91
C LEU A 141 -3.39 -8.24 4.68
N ASP A 142 -3.48 -8.26 6.00
CA ASP A 142 -2.33 -8.53 6.84
C ASP A 142 -1.98 -10.02 6.73
N LEU A 143 -0.70 -10.29 6.51
CA LEU A 143 -0.18 -11.64 6.39
C LEU A 143 0.43 -12.07 7.74
N PRO A 144 0.21 -13.33 8.15
CA PRO A 144 0.86 -13.87 9.33
C PRO A 144 2.37 -13.98 9.11
N ALA A 145 3.10 -14.17 10.21
CA ALA A 145 4.52 -14.49 10.12
C ALA A 145 4.71 -15.80 9.34
N GLY A 146 5.58 -15.78 8.33
CA GLY A 146 5.93 -16.98 7.59
C GLY A 146 7.09 -17.76 8.22
N ARG A 147 7.33 -18.95 7.70
CA ARG A 147 8.39 -19.87 8.13
C ARG A 147 9.01 -20.54 6.92
N ASN A 148 10.35 -20.66 6.92
CA ASN A 148 11.12 -21.32 5.85
C ASN A 148 10.80 -20.79 4.44
N GLY A 149 10.65 -19.48 4.28
CA GLY A 149 10.32 -18.87 3.00
C GLY A 149 8.83 -18.90 2.63
N VAL A 150 7.96 -19.46 3.48
CA VAL A 150 6.54 -19.64 3.16
C VAL A 150 5.66 -18.85 4.14
N VAL A 151 4.75 -18.05 3.59
CA VAL A 151 3.64 -17.42 4.32
C VAL A 151 2.36 -18.13 3.93
N GLN A 152 1.58 -18.58 4.92
CA GLN A 152 0.33 -19.30 4.68
C GLN A 152 -0.77 -18.76 5.59
N THR A 153 -1.93 -18.48 5.00
CA THR A 153 -3.14 -18.09 5.73
C THR A 153 -4.39 -18.70 5.10
N ILE A 154 -5.49 -18.69 5.82
CA ILE A 154 -6.80 -19.15 5.33
C ILE A 154 -7.63 -17.92 5.00
N ILE A 155 -8.34 -17.97 3.87
CA ILE A 155 -9.34 -16.98 3.48
C ILE A 155 -10.63 -17.69 3.06
N ASP A 156 -11.77 -17.00 3.20
CA ASP A 156 -13.05 -17.51 2.71
C ASP A 156 -13.04 -17.54 1.17
N ARG A 157 -13.56 -18.62 0.58
CA ARG A 157 -13.69 -18.80 -0.87
C ARG A 157 -14.54 -17.72 -1.51
N SER A 158 -15.55 -17.21 -0.80
CA SER A 158 -16.43 -16.13 -1.25
C SER A 158 -15.88 -14.74 -0.99
N SER A 159 -14.71 -14.62 -0.34
CA SER A 159 -14.09 -13.32 -0.08
C SER A 159 -13.65 -12.64 -1.37
N LEU A 160 -13.66 -11.30 -1.36
CA LEU A 160 -13.12 -10.52 -2.48
C LEU A 160 -11.66 -10.87 -2.79
N ALA A 161 -10.87 -11.25 -1.77
CA ALA A 161 -9.49 -11.66 -1.96
C ALA A 161 -9.37 -12.95 -2.78
N ALA A 162 -10.18 -13.97 -2.47
CA ALA A 162 -10.19 -15.22 -3.23
C ALA A 162 -10.65 -14.99 -4.68
N VAL A 163 -11.68 -14.17 -4.88
CA VAL A 163 -12.16 -13.79 -6.22
C VAL A 163 -11.09 -13.07 -7.03
N LEU A 164 -10.39 -12.11 -6.42
CA LEU A 164 -9.33 -11.36 -7.10
C LEU A 164 -8.11 -12.25 -7.40
N LEU A 165 -7.69 -13.11 -6.49
CA LEU A 165 -6.57 -14.03 -6.73
C LEU A 165 -6.83 -15.05 -7.84
N ALA A 166 -8.10 -15.41 -8.07
CA ALA A 166 -8.51 -16.25 -9.19
C ALA A 166 -8.54 -15.49 -10.53
N ASP A 167 -8.71 -14.16 -10.52
CA ASP A 167 -8.77 -13.35 -11.73
C ASP A 167 -7.36 -13.11 -12.31
N PRO A 168 -7.07 -13.55 -13.54
CA PRO A 168 -5.76 -13.34 -14.14
C PRO A 168 -5.38 -11.87 -14.33
N LYS A 169 -6.36 -10.96 -14.34
CA LYS A 169 -6.18 -9.50 -14.45
C LYS A 169 -5.90 -8.81 -13.12
N THR A 170 -5.68 -9.57 -12.05
CA THR A 170 -5.34 -9.00 -10.74
C THR A 170 -3.84 -8.80 -10.60
N GLU A 171 -3.43 -7.58 -10.28
CA GLU A 171 -2.08 -7.31 -9.80
C GLU A 171 -1.93 -7.61 -8.31
N ILE A 172 -0.75 -8.09 -7.94
CA ILE A 172 -0.43 -8.47 -6.56
C ILE A 172 0.81 -7.70 -6.11
N PHE A 173 0.69 -7.03 -4.97
CA PHE A 173 1.77 -6.32 -4.31
C PHE A 173 2.03 -6.95 -2.94
N LEU A 174 3.28 -7.35 -2.70
CA LEU A 174 3.72 -7.96 -1.43
C LEU A 174 4.73 -7.05 -0.75
N ARG A 175 4.50 -6.77 0.53
CA ARG A 175 5.35 -5.91 1.37
C ARG A 175 5.59 -6.55 2.73
#